data_AF-A0A0F9DM34-F1
#
_entry.id   AF-A0A0F9DM34-F1
#
_cell.length_a   1.000
_cell.length_b   1.000
_cell.length_c   1.000
_cell.angle_alpha   90.00
_cell.angle_beta   90.00
_cell.angle_gamma   90.00
#
_symmetry.space_group_name_H-M   'P 1'
#
loop_
_entity.id
_entity.type
_entity.pdbx_description
1 polymer ?
#
loop_
_entity_poly.entity_id
_entity_poly.type
_entity_poly.pdbx_seq_one_letter_code
_entity_poly.pdbx_strand_id
1 'polypeptide(L)' 'MDRPKRILCSATFSRGYEVEWWEWLYDEETKRYINTHDGSVHQSQALLSLVYLKQAEGWQLCRAVV' A
#
# COMPACT_ATOMS: atom_id res chain seq x y z
N MET A 1 -21.54 7.88 -17.03
CA MET A 1 -20.19 8.19 -16.54
C MET A 1 -19.52 6.87 -16.25
N ASP A 2 -18.41 6.57 -16.93
CA ASP A 2 -17.58 5.43 -16.55
C ASP A 2 -17.08 5.63 -15.12
N ARG A 3 -17.14 4.59 -14.29
CA ARG A 3 -16.56 4.65 -12.96
C ARG A 3 -15.03 4.60 -13.12
N PRO A 4 -14.26 5.42 -12.39
CA PRO A 4 -12.81 5.36 -12.46
C PRO A 4 -12.35 3.94 -12.15
N LYS A 5 -11.55 3.37 -13.06
CA LYS A 5 -11.05 2.00 -12.91
C LYS A 5 -10.06 1.99 -11.77
N ARG A 6 -10.49 1.39 -10.66
CA ARG A 6 -9.70 1.26 -9.43
C ARG A 6 -9.31 -0.20 -9.23
N ILE A 7 -8.04 -0.41 -8.93
CA ILE A 7 -7.45 -1.73 -8.69
C ILE A 7 -7.10 -1.83 -7.21
N LEU A 8 -7.47 -2.94 -6.56
CA LEU A 8 -7.07 -3.18 -5.18
C LEU A 8 -5.60 -3.63 -5.16
N CYS A 9 -4.79 -2.91 -4.39
CA CYS A 9 -3.39 -3.21 -4.14
C CYS A 9 -3.21 -3.51 -2.65
N SER A 10 -2.31 -4.42 -2.30
CA SER A 10 -2.04 -4.76 -0.91
C SER A 10 -0.58 -5.10 -0.64
N ALA A 11 -0.16 -4.89 0.61
CA ALA A 11 1.13 -5.30 1.11
C ALA A 11 0.98 -5.98 2.48
N THR A 12 1.74 -7.04 2.70
CA THR A 12 1.80 -7.75 3.97
C THR A 12 3.22 -7.68 4.52
N PHE A 13 3.34 -7.26 5.78
CA PHE A 13 4.61 -7.19 6.50
C PHE A 13 4.59 -8.16 7.70
N SER A 14 5.74 -8.71 8.06
CA SER A 14 5.90 -9.51 9.27
C SER A 14 7.09 -9.09 10.11
N ARG A 15 7.01 -9.32 11.43
CA ARG A 15 8.11 -9.11 12.37
C ARG A 15 8.00 -10.14 13.50
N GLY A 16 8.83 -11.17 13.46
CA GLY A 16 8.68 -12.32 14.38
C GLY A 16 7.34 -13.02 14.16
N TYR A 17 6.46 -12.98 15.17
CA TYR A 17 5.10 -13.53 15.11
C TYR A 17 4.03 -12.48 14.75
N GLU A 18 4.41 -11.22 14.60
CA GLU A 18 3.50 -10.12 14.24
C GLU A 18 3.30 -10.05 12.72
N VAL A 19 2.07 -9.74 12.28
CA VAL A 19 1.73 -9.53 10.86
C VAL A 19 0.88 -8.27 10.72
N GLU A 20 1.27 -7.41 9.79
CA GLU A 20 0.50 -6.23 9.38
C GLU A 20 0.06 -6.32 7.91
N TRP A 21 -1.15 -5.83 7.65
CA TRP A 21 -1.77 -5.81 6.32
C TRP A 21 -2.12 -4.38 5.96
N TRP A 22 -1.76 -3.99 4.74
CA TRP A 22 -2.04 -2.67 4.21
C TRP A 22 -2.73 -2.80 2.86
N GLU A 23 -3.71 -1.93 2.61
CA GLU A 23 -4.55 -1.96 1.42
C GLU A 23 -4.73 -0.56 0.84
N TRP A 24 -4.70 -0.49 -0.49
CA TRP A 24 -4.95 0.74 -1.26
C TRP A 24 -5.80 0.45 -2.49
N LEU A 25 -6.56 1.45 -2.92
CA LEU A 25 -7.14 1.49 -4.25
C LEU A 25 -6.23 2.31 -5.16
N TYR A 26 -5.63 1.68 -6.16
CA TYR A 26 -4.91 2.37 -7.22
C TYR A 26 -5.90 2.90 -8.25
N ASP A 27 -5.90 4.22 -8.43
CA ASP A 27 -6.70 4.94 -9.41
C ASP A 27 -5.88 5.10 -10.71
N GLU A 28 -6.28 4.39 -11.76
CA GLU A 28 -5.51 4.34 -13.02
C GLU A 28 -5.50 5.67 -13.78
N GLU A 29 -6.49 6.54 -13.56
CA GLU A 29 -6.60 7.84 -14.23
C GLU A 29 -5.64 8.84 -13.60
N THR A 30 -5.68 8.95 -12.27
CA THR A 30 -4.87 9.90 -11.52
C THR A 30 -3.48 9.38 -11.18
N LYS A 31 -3.23 8.08 -11.38
CA LYS A 31 -1.98 7.37 -11.02
C LYS A 31 -1.65 7.50 -9.52
N ARG A 32 -2.68 7.48 -8.67
CA ARG A 32 -2.56 7.64 -7.20
C ARG A 32 -3.11 6.44 -6.46
N TYR A 33 -2.64 6.25 -5.24
CA TYR A 33 -3.10 5.21 -4.32
C TYR A 33 -3.96 5.84 -3.23
N ILE A 34 -5.13 5.28 -2.97
CA ILE A 34 -6.05 5.74 -1.94
C ILE A 34 -6.06 4.68 -0.84
N ASN A 35 -5.59 5.02 0.36
CA ASN A 35 -5.60 4.11 1.51
C ASN A 35 -7.05 3.74 1.86
N THR A 36 -7.33 2.44 1.99
CA THR A 36 -8.70 1.95 2.24
C THR A 36 -9.18 2.22 3.67
N HIS A 37 -8.27 2.43 4.61
CA HIS A 37 -8.58 2.64 6.01
C HIS A 37 -8.91 4.11 6.34
N ASP A 38 -8.10 5.05 5.86
CA ASP A 38 -8.23 6.48 6.21
C ASP A 38 -8.54 7.40 5.01
N GLY A 39 -8.59 6.85 3.79
CA GLY A 39 -8.87 7.62 2.58
C GLY A 39 -7.72 8.53 2.12
N SER A 40 -6.56 8.49 2.78
CA SER A 40 -5.38 9.28 2.41
C SER A 40 -4.91 8.94 0.99
N VAL A 41 -4.43 9.96 0.27
CA VAL A 41 -4.01 9.82 -1.13
C VAL A 41 -2.50 9.91 -1.23
N HIS A 42 -1.89 8.87 -1.80
CA HIS A 42 -0.45 8.67 -1.88
C HIS A 42 0.02 8.54 -3.34
N GLN A 43 1.27 8.94 -3.56
CA GLN A 43 2.02 8.60 -4.77
C GLN A 43 2.78 7.29 -4.56
N SER A 44 3.22 6.65 -5.66
CA SER A 44 4.06 5.44 -5.60
C SER A 44 5.30 5.62 -4.71
N GLN A 45 5.92 6.80 -4.73
CA GLN A 45 7.06 7.12 -3.89
C GLN A 45 6.76 6.98 -2.38
N ALA A 46 5.55 7.33 -1.94
CA ALA A 46 5.18 7.20 -0.54
C ALA A 46 5.05 5.74 -0.10
N LEU A 47 4.56 4.85 -0.98
CA LEU A 47 4.53 3.41 -0.72
C LEU A 47 5.94 2.82 -0.63
N LEU A 48 6.86 3.27 -1.47
CA LEU A 48 8.26 2.86 -1.39
C LEU A 48 8.90 3.34 -0.08
N SER A 49 8.65 4.58 0.33
CA SER A 49 9.10 5.10 1.63
C SER A 49 8.53 4.30 2.80
N LEU A 50 7.26 3.90 2.75
CA LEU A 50 6.64 3.04 3.77
C LEU A 50 7.41 1.71 3.90
N VAL A 51 7.75 1.06 2.78
CA VAL A 51 8.54 -0.19 2.80
C VAL A 51 9.88 0.03 3.51
N TYR A 52 10.60 1.10 3.18
CA TYR A 52 11.88 1.40 3.81
C TYR A 52 11.75 1.71 5.30
N LEU A 53 10.73 2.47 5.72
CA LEU A 53 10.46 2.75 7.12
C LEU A 53 10.15 1.48 7.90
N LYS A 54 9.29 0.61 7.35
CA LYS A 54 8.98 -0.70 7.93
C LYS A 54 10.22 -1.59 8.06
N GLN A 55 11.08 -1.62 7.05
CA GLN A 55 12.35 -2.33 7.12
C GLN A 55 13.29 -1.79 8.21
N ALA A 56 13.36 -0.47 8.37
CA ALA A 56 14.14 0.16 9.45
C ALA A 56 13.60 -0.18 10.85
N GLU A 57 12.30 -0.41 10.98
CA GLU A 57 11.62 -0.89 12.19
C GLU A 57 11.72 -2.42 12.41
N GLY A 58 12.44 -3.13 11.52
CA GLY A 58 12.66 -4.58 11.60
C GLY A 58 11.56 -5.43 10.96
N TRP A 59 10.62 -4.83 10.23
CA TRP A 59 9.61 -5.56 9.47
C TRP A 59 10.16 -6.08 8.14
N GLN A 60 9.67 -7.23 7.71
CA GLN A 60 9.96 -7.83 6.42
C GLN A 60 8.73 -7.78 5.52
N LEU A 61 8.91 -7.35 4.26
CA LEU A 61 7.85 -7.40 3.27
C LEU A 61 7.68 -8.86 2.79
N CYS A 62 6.53 -9.46 3.08
CA CYS A 62 6.23 -10.85 2.72
C CYS A 62 5.61 -10.96 1.32
N ARG A 63 4.69 -10.05 1.01
CA ARG A 63 3.96 -10.03 -0.26
C ARG A 63 3.57 -8.60 -0.59
N ALA A 64 3.78 -8.22 -1.85
CA ALA A 64 3.20 -7.02 -2.42
C ALA A 64 2.41 -7.41 -3.67
N VAL A 65 1.14 -7.03 -3.73
CA VAL A 65 0.30 -7.10 -4.92
C VAL A 65 0.01 -5.66 -5.29
N VAL A 66 0.77 -5.14 -6.25
CA VAL A 66 0.74 -3.74 -6.71
C VAL A 66 0.07 -3.63 -8.05
#